data_AF-A0AA86IEA1-F1
#
_entry.id   AF-A0AA86IEA1-F1
#
_cell.length_a   1.000
_cell.length_b   1.000
_cell.length_c   1.000
_cell.angle_alpha   90.00
_cell.angle_beta   90.00
_cell.angle_gamma   90.00
#
_symmetry.space_group_name_H-M   'P 1'
#
loop_
_entity.id
_entity.type
_entity.pdbx_description
1 polymer ?
#
loop_
_entity_poly.entity_id
_entity_poly.type
_entity_poly.pdbx_seq_one_letter_code
_entity_poly.pdbx_strand_id
1 'polypeptide(L)'
;MSVIETLRKRILKDTQFLLIPADTTKAIPELPYGTIKLISSMIRDGEGQGIEYIQDIQSKSYQVRDERYKQVLSFNIFAENEEAALNYAKTIHQWFIFFGRTFLQDQQIVVLKVGNIEDRTTFLLESYDYKQGFDVKIRVAEQFSQEIDYIDSIQIPPI
;
A
#
# COMPACT_ATOMS: atom_id res chain seq x y z
N MET A 1 -6.94 9.08 0.73
CA MET A 1 -5.65 9.33 0.04
C MET A 1 -5.04 7.97 -0.29
N SER A 2 -4.48 7.76 -1.48
CA SER A 2 -3.95 6.45 -1.88
C SER A 2 -2.77 6.02 -1.00
N VAL A 3 -2.74 4.75 -0.59
CA VAL A 3 -1.65 4.15 0.22
C VAL A 3 -0.28 4.40 -0.40
N ILE A 4 -0.15 4.25 -1.72
CA ILE A 4 1.11 4.49 -2.44
C ILE A 4 1.57 5.94 -2.26
N GLU A 5 0.69 6.92 -2.47
CA GLU A 5 1.04 8.33 -2.35
C GLU A 5 1.44 8.71 -0.92
N THR A 6 0.71 8.17 0.06
CA THR A 6 1.01 8.34 1.48
C THR A 6 2.40 7.80 1.84
N LEU A 7 2.72 6.58 1.40
CA LEU A 7 4.03 5.96 1.64
C LEU A 7 5.16 6.71 0.94
N ARG A 8 5.00 7.06 -0.34
CA ARG A 8 6.02 7.79 -1.11
C ARG A 8 6.40 9.10 -0.44
N LYS A 9 5.40 9.91 -0.06
CA LYS A 9 5.63 11.20 0.60
C LYS A 9 6.33 11.03 1.94
N ARG A 10 5.94 10.02 2.72
CA ARG A 10 6.54 9.80 4.04
C ARG A 10 7.97 9.27 3.93
N ILE A 11 8.21 8.28 3.07
CA ILE A 11 9.55 7.72 2.86
C ILE A 11 10.49 8.83 2.36
N LEU A 12 10.08 9.63 1.37
CA LEU A 12 10.89 10.78 0.92
C LEU A 12 11.24 11.73 2.08
N LYS A 13 10.28 12.04 2.95
CA LYS A 13 10.52 12.91 4.11
C LYS A 13 11.52 12.29 5.10
N ASP A 14 11.39 11.00 5.39
CA ASP A 14 12.14 10.34 6.46
C ASP A 14 13.52 9.84 6.01
N THR A 15 13.67 9.46 4.74
CA THR A 15 14.91 8.86 4.19
C THR A 15 15.60 9.74 3.15
N GLN A 16 14.97 10.84 2.74
CA GLN A 16 15.42 11.70 1.65
C GLN A 16 15.53 10.97 0.29
N PHE A 17 14.95 9.78 0.18
CA PHE A 17 15.01 8.97 -1.03
C PHE A 17 13.73 9.09 -1.86
N LEU A 18 13.89 9.39 -3.15
CA LEU A 18 12.75 9.59 -4.05
C LEU A 18 12.18 8.26 -4.54
N LEU A 19 10.91 8.03 -4.24
CA LEU A 19 10.10 6.97 -4.85
C LEU A 19 9.09 7.55 -5.85
N ILE A 20 8.96 6.95 -7.02
CA ILE A 20 7.95 7.25 -8.04
C ILE A 20 7.04 6.05 -8.31
N PRO A 21 5.84 6.22 -8.88
CA PRO A 21 5.06 5.08 -9.36
C PRO A 21 5.81 4.37 -10.49
N ALA A 22 5.83 3.03 -10.48
CA ALA A 22 6.53 2.26 -11.51
C ALA A 22 5.92 2.45 -12.92
N ASP A 23 4.59 2.46 -13.01
CA ASP A 23 3.88 2.64 -14.27
C ASP A 23 3.60 4.14 -14.48
N THR A 24 4.55 4.85 -15.05
CA THR A 24 4.45 6.30 -15.31
C THR A 24 4.94 6.64 -16.72
N THR A 25 4.25 7.58 -17.37
CA THR A 25 4.67 8.19 -18.64
C THR A 25 5.45 9.48 -18.45
N LYS A 26 5.58 9.93 -17.19
CA LYS A 26 6.38 11.11 -16.83
C LYS A 26 7.87 10.83 -17.03
N ALA A 27 8.65 11.90 -17.19
CA ALA A 27 10.10 11.81 -17.25
C ALA A 27 10.65 11.07 -16.01
N ILE A 28 11.55 10.13 -16.27
CA ILE A 28 12.26 9.37 -15.23
C ILE A 28 13.28 10.32 -14.58
N PRO A 29 13.36 10.37 -13.24
CA PRO A 29 14.35 11.18 -12.54
C PRO A 29 15.79 10.74 -12.83
N GLU A 30 16.75 11.63 -12.54
CA GLU A 30 18.15 11.23 -12.44
C GLU A 30 18.37 10.27 -11.27
N LEU A 31 19.39 9.42 -11.38
CA LEU A 31 19.79 8.51 -10.32
C LEU A 31 20.31 9.30 -9.11
N PRO A 32 20.12 8.78 -7.88
CA PRO A 32 19.40 7.55 -7.54
C PRO A 32 17.89 7.80 -7.32
N TYR A 33 17.07 6.83 -7.70
CA TYR A 33 15.63 6.86 -7.45
C TYR A 33 15.08 5.46 -7.26
N GLY A 34 13.84 5.35 -6.80
CA GLY A 34 13.15 4.06 -6.75
C GLY A 34 11.75 4.13 -7.27
N THR A 35 11.19 2.96 -7.51
CA THR A 35 9.81 2.78 -7.94
C THR A 35 9.03 2.00 -6.89
N ILE A 36 7.74 2.30 -6.80
CA ILE A 36 6.77 1.53 -6.01
C ILE A 36 5.61 1.10 -6.93
N LYS A 37 5.20 -0.17 -6.81
CA LYS A 37 4.08 -0.74 -7.56
C LYS A 37 3.21 -1.60 -6.67
N LEU A 38 1.89 -1.45 -6.77
CA LEU A 38 0.95 -2.42 -6.21
C LEU A 38 0.87 -3.61 -7.17
N ILE A 39 1.42 -4.75 -6.76
CA ILE A 39 1.49 -5.96 -7.59
C ILE A 39 0.39 -6.98 -7.25
N SER A 40 -0.20 -6.87 -6.06
CA SER A 40 -1.38 -7.65 -5.68
C SER A 40 -2.22 -6.86 -4.69
N SER A 41 -3.54 -6.92 -4.86
CA SER A 41 -4.51 -6.23 -4.01
C SER A 41 -5.66 -7.16 -3.64
N MET A 42 -6.46 -6.77 -2.65
CA MET A 42 -7.67 -7.47 -2.23
C MET A 42 -7.44 -8.94 -1.85
N ILE A 43 -6.25 -9.27 -1.32
CA ILE A 43 -5.96 -10.62 -0.83
C ILE A 43 -6.67 -10.79 0.52
N ARG A 44 -7.59 -11.76 0.59
CA ARG A 44 -8.46 -12.02 1.77
C ARG A 44 -8.12 -13.32 2.51
N ASP A 45 -6.98 -13.93 2.23
CA ASP A 45 -6.57 -15.21 2.84
C ASP A 45 -6.49 -15.11 4.38
N GLY A 46 -7.33 -15.85 5.10
CA GLY A 46 -7.34 -15.80 6.58
C GLY A 46 -7.78 -14.46 7.18
N GLU A 47 -8.37 -13.56 6.39
CA GLU A 47 -9.18 -12.46 6.91
C GLU A 47 -10.61 -12.99 7.11
N GLY A 48 -11.24 -12.67 8.24
CA GLY A 48 -12.66 -12.96 8.43
C GLY A 48 -13.53 -12.21 7.41
N GLN A 49 -14.82 -12.56 7.31
CA GLN A 49 -15.74 -11.69 6.59
C GLN A 49 -15.74 -10.32 7.26
N GLY A 50 -15.80 -9.26 6.44
CA GLY A 50 -15.97 -7.89 6.95
C GLY A 50 -17.17 -7.79 7.87
N ILE A 51 -17.18 -6.81 8.75
CA ILE A 51 -18.29 -6.61 9.69
C ILE A 51 -19.26 -5.62 9.06
N GLU A 52 -20.53 -5.98 8.99
CA GLU A 52 -21.62 -5.09 8.60
C GLU A 52 -22.46 -4.71 9.82
N TYR A 53 -22.81 -3.43 9.94
CA TYR A 53 -23.68 -2.92 10.99
C TYR A 53 -24.47 -1.68 10.52
N ILE A 54 -25.53 -1.36 11.25
CA ILE A 54 -26.33 -0.14 11.01
C ILE A 54 -25.82 0.96 11.92
N GLN A 55 -25.66 2.15 11.37
CA GLN A 55 -25.31 3.37 12.11
C GLN A 55 -26.32 4.48 11.78
N ASP A 56 -26.99 5.00 12.81
CA ASP A 56 -27.94 6.10 12.66
C ASP A 56 -27.27 7.45 12.91
N ILE A 57 -27.35 8.37 11.95
CA ILE A 57 -26.79 9.71 12.03
C ILE A 57 -27.83 10.72 11.55
N GLN A 58 -28.23 11.65 12.41
CA GLN A 58 -29.15 12.75 12.07
C GLN A 58 -30.43 12.29 11.32
N SER A 59 -31.11 11.28 11.87
CA SER A 59 -32.36 10.71 11.32
C SER A 59 -32.22 9.97 9.99
N LYS A 60 -31.00 9.65 9.57
CA LYS A 60 -30.71 8.75 8.44
C LYS A 60 -30.00 7.50 8.95
N SER A 61 -30.37 6.34 8.40
CA SER A 61 -29.71 5.08 8.67
C SER A 61 -28.65 4.80 7.60
N TYR A 62 -27.48 4.33 8.02
CA TYR A 62 -26.42 3.92 7.12
C TYR A 62 -26.10 2.45 7.37
N GLN A 63 -26.02 1.65 6.32
CA GLN A 63 -25.35 0.36 6.36
C GLN A 63 -23.86 0.61 6.20
N VAL A 64 -23.09 0.29 7.23
CA VAL A 64 -21.63 0.45 7.27
C VAL A 64 -20.99 -0.92 7.19
N ARG A 65 -19.91 -1.02 6.41
CA ARG A 65 -19.08 -2.21 6.33
C ARG A 65 -17.62 -1.87 6.54
N ASP A 66 -17.04 -2.56 7.53
CA ASP A 66 -15.62 -2.49 7.85
C ASP A 66 -14.91 -3.73 7.31
N GLU A 67 -13.88 -3.52 6.49
CA GLU A 67 -13.09 -4.58 5.89
C GLU A 67 -11.61 -4.42 6.11
N ARG A 68 -10.92 -5.55 6.06
CA ARG A 68 -9.46 -5.60 6.00
C ARG A 68 -9.06 -6.48 4.84
N TYR A 69 -8.05 -6.04 4.11
CA TYR A 69 -7.46 -6.82 3.04
C TYR A 69 -5.96 -6.60 2.99
N LYS A 70 -5.27 -7.54 2.34
CA LYS A 70 -3.82 -7.47 2.19
C LYS A 70 -3.47 -6.99 0.80
N GLN A 71 -2.37 -6.26 0.74
CA GLN A 71 -1.75 -5.76 -0.48
C GLN A 71 -0.27 -6.16 -0.49
N VAL A 72 0.29 -6.32 -1.69
CA VAL A 72 1.72 -6.50 -1.88
C VAL A 72 2.25 -5.35 -2.73
N LEU A 73 3.19 -4.62 -2.15
CA LEU A 73 3.87 -3.50 -2.76
C LEU A 73 5.28 -3.94 -3.15
N SER A 74 5.64 -3.80 -4.42
CA SER A 74 6.99 -4.08 -4.90
C SER A 74 7.79 -2.79 -5.03
N PHE A 75 9.02 -2.83 -4.54
CA PHE A 75 9.97 -1.73 -4.59
C PHE A 75 11.14 -2.13 -5.48
N ASN A 76 11.55 -1.22 -6.37
CA ASN A 76 12.81 -1.37 -7.11
C ASN A 76 13.61 -0.08 -6.99
N ILE A 77 14.88 -0.21 -6.63
CA ILE A 77 15.78 0.90 -6.30
C ILE A 77 16.91 0.91 -7.31
N PHE A 78 17.07 2.04 -7.99
CA PHE A 78 18.03 2.27 -9.05
C PHE A 78 19.12 3.22 -8.56
N ALA A 79 20.37 2.90 -8.87
CA ALA A 79 21.52 3.74 -8.54
C ALA A 79 22.63 3.56 -9.57
N GLU A 80 23.74 4.26 -9.37
CA GLU A 80 24.89 4.29 -10.26
C GLU A 80 25.66 2.97 -10.29
N ASN A 81 25.56 2.18 -9.22
CA ASN A 81 26.19 0.86 -9.09
C ASN A 81 25.41 -0.02 -8.11
N GLU A 82 25.75 -1.31 -8.08
CA GLU A 82 25.09 -2.32 -7.26
C GLU A 82 25.15 -2.02 -5.75
N GLU A 83 26.30 -1.60 -5.24
CA GLU A 83 26.48 -1.30 -3.82
C GLU A 83 25.63 -0.11 -3.38
N ALA A 84 25.60 0.96 -4.19
CA ALA A 84 24.75 2.12 -3.95
C ALA A 84 23.27 1.73 -3.95
N ALA A 85 22.81 0.96 -4.94
CA ALA A 85 21.43 0.48 -5.02
C ALA A 85 21.07 -0.36 -3.79
N LEU A 86 21.98 -1.23 -3.35
CA LEU A 86 21.78 -2.06 -2.16
C LEU A 86 21.69 -1.23 -0.88
N ASN A 87 22.53 -0.20 -0.73
CA ASN A 87 22.51 0.67 0.44
C ASN A 87 21.20 1.47 0.51
N TYR A 88 20.73 2.05 -0.59
CA TYR A 88 19.44 2.72 -0.63
C TYR A 88 18.27 1.75 -0.38
N ALA A 89 18.32 0.54 -0.94
CA ALA A 89 17.32 -0.50 -0.69
C ALA A 89 17.28 -0.89 0.80
N LYS A 90 18.44 -1.06 1.45
CA LYS A 90 18.54 -1.33 2.90
C LYS A 90 17.90 -0.22 3.72
N THR A 91 18.11 1.05 3.38
CA THR A 91 17.51 2.18 4.10
C THR A 91 15.99 2.10 4.11
N ILE A 92 15.38 1.88 2.94
CA ILE A 92 13.91 1.82 2.82
C ILE A 92 13.38 0.52 3.45
N HIS A 93 14.10 -0.58 3.30
CA HIS A 93 13.77 -1.87 3.91
C HIS A 93 13.72 -1.76 5.44
N GLN A 94 14.74 -1.17 6.06
CA GLN A 94 14.79 -0.89 7.49
C GLN A 94 13.71 0.08 7.94
N TRP A 95 13.30 1.02 7.08
CA TRP A 95 12.18 1.91 7.37
C TRP A 95 10.88 1.12 7.58
N PHE A 96 10.57 0.14 6.73
CA PHE A 96 9.41 -0.74 6.95
C PHE A 96 9.55 -1.63 8.18
N ILE A 97 10.77 -2.08 8.50
CA ILE A 97 11.02 -2.95 9.66
C ILE A 97 10.92 -2.19 10.98
N PHE A 98 11.35 -0.93 11.04
CA PHE A 98 11.52 -0.23 12.32
C PHE A 98 11.13 1.25 12.26
N PHE A 99 11.82 2.06 11.45
CA PHE A 99 11.72 3.52 11.57
C PHE A 99 10.35 4.11 11.19
N GLY A 100 9.61 3.46 10.28
CA GLY A 100 8.29 3.88 9.83
C GLY A 100 7.12 3.39 10.68
N ARG A 101 7.35 2.52 11.68
CA ARG A 101 6.28 1.79 12.40
C ARG A 101 5.19 2.68 12.96
N THR A 102 5.56 3.74 13.69
CA THR A 102 4.59 4.66 14.31
C THR A 102 3.68 5.29 13.26
N PHE A 103 4.26 5.80 12.17
CA PHE A 103 3.47 6.38 11.10
C PHE A 103 2.54 5.37 10.43
N LEU A 104 3.05 4.17 10.14
CA LEU A 104 2.24 3.12 9.49
C LEU A 104 1.05 2.75 10.38
N GLN A 105 1.26 2.63 11.69
CA GLN A 105 0.20 2.39 12.66
C GLN A 105 -0.84 3.52 12.69
N ASP A 106 -0.40 4.79 12.71
CA ASP A 106 -1.29 5.96 12.67
C ASP A 106 -2.13 6.02 11.39
N GLN A 107 -1.62 5.45 10.29
CA GLN A 107 -2.33 5.33 9.01
C GLN A 107 -3.15 4.04 8.89
N GLN A 108 -3.29 3.25 9.96
CA GLN A 108 -3.97 1.94 9.96
C GLN A 108 -3.37 0.94 8.94
N ILE A 109 -2.07 1.07 8.64
CA ILE A 109 -1.31 0.16 7.78
C ILE A 109 -0.50 -0.77 8.67
N VAL A 110 -0.75 -2.08 8.54
CA VAL A 110 0.01 -3.11 9.27
C VAL A 110 0.97 -3.80 8.31
N VAL A 111 2.27 -3.74 8.59
CA VAL A 111 3.28 -4.51 7.84
C VAL A 111 3.22 -5.97 8.29
N LEU A 112 2.84 -6.86 7.38
CA LEU A 112 2.77 -8.30 7.64
C LEU A 112 4.09 -9.00 7.35
N LYS A 113 4.78 -8.58 6.27
CA LYS A 113 6.07 -9.15 5.86
C LYS A 113 6.85 -8.13 5.05
N VAL A 114 8.15 -8.05 5.31
CA VAL A 114 9.12 -7.40 4.44
C VAL A 114 9.96 -8.52 3.81
N GLY A 115 9.99 -8.60 2.49
CA GLY A 115 10.75 -9.60 1.74
C GLY A 115 12.26 -9.41 1.83
N ASN A 116 13.01 -10.34 1.27
CA ASN A 116 14.45 -10.18 1.10
C ASN A 116 14.74 -9.11 0.05
N ILE A 117 15.88 -8.44 0.19
CA ILE A 117 16.42 -7.61 -0.89
C ILE A 117 17.08 -8.56 -1.88
N GLU A 118 16.70 -8.43 -3.14
CA GLU A 118 17.16 -9.27 -4.24
C GLU A 118 17.75 -8.38 -5.34
N ASP A 119 18.80 -8.89 -5.98
CA ASP A 119 19.33 -8.29 -7.20
C ASP A 119 18.33 -8.48 -8.34
N ARG A 120 17.93 -7.36 -8.93
CA ARG A 120 17.01 -7.28 -10.07
C ARG A 120 17.66 -6.52 -11.23
N THR A 121 18.99 -6.36 -11.21
CA THR A 121 19.79 -5.67 -12.21
C THR A 121 19.51 -6.23 -13.59
N THR A 122 19.39 -5.35 -14.58
CA THR A 122 19.07 -5.73 -15.95
C THR A 122 20.21 -5.28 -16.86
N PHE A 123 20.72 -6.20 -17.68
CA PHE A 123 21.66 -5.84 -18.73
C PHE A 123 20.90 -5.18 -19.88
N LEU A 124 21.25 -3.93 -20.16
CA LEU A 124 20.91 -3.19 -21.36
C LEU A 124 22.02 -3.42 -22.38
N LEU A 125 21.73 -3.36 -23.68
CA LEU A 125 22.64 -3.72 -24.78
C LEU A 125 24.13 -3.37 -24.56
N GLU A 126 24.42 -2.19 -24.00
CA GLU A 126 25.79 -1.72 -23.71
C GLU A 126 25.99 -1.23 -22.27
N SER A 127 25.01 -1.40 -21.38
CA SER A 127 25.07 -0.88 -20.01
C SER A 127 24.28 -1.73 -19.02
N TYR A 128 24.43 -1.47 -17.73
CA TYR A 128 23.60 -2.10 -16.70
C TYR A 128 22.65 -1.09 -16.10
N ASP A 129 21.43 -1.55 -15.84
CA ASP A 129 20.47 -0.86 -14.99
C ASP A 129 20.55 -1.50 -13.60
N TYR A 130 21.46 -0.99 -12.77
CA TYR A 130 21.72 -1.52 -11.43
C TYR A 130 20.49 -1.33 -10.54
N LYS A 131 19.91 -2.45 -10.12
CA LYS A 131 18.59 -2.44 -9.49
C LYS A 131 18.50 -3.47 -8.38
N GLN A 132 18.15 -3.01 -7.18
CA GLN A 132 17.88 -3.85 -6.01
C GLN A 132 16.41 -3.71 -5.63
N GLY A 133 15.72 -4.81 -5.32
CA GLY A 133 14.29 -4.75 -5.02
C GLY A 133 13.84 -5.70 -3.95
N PHE A 134 12.68 -5.41 -3.38
CA PHE A 134 12.02 -6.22 -2.36
C PHE A 134 10.51 -5.94 -2.36
N ASP A 135 9.75 -6.87 -1.79
CA ASP A 135 8.30 -6.75 -1.71
C ASP A 135 7.85 -6.62 -0.25
N VAL A 136 6.84 -5.79 0.00
CA VAL A 136 6.24 -5.58 1.32
C VAL A 136 4.77 -6.00 1.26
N LYS A 137 4.40 -6.99 2.08
CA LYS A 137 3.01 -7.37 2.30
C LYS A 137 2.45 -6.55 3.45
N ILE A 138 1.40 -5.78 3.18
CA ILE A 138 0.69 -4.97 4.18
C ILE A 138 -0.76 -5.41 4.30
N ARG A 139 -1.37 -5.14 5.44
CA ARG A 139 -2.83 -5.18 5.65
C ARG A 139 -3.31 -3.74 5.84
N VAL A 140 -4.39 -3.40 5.17
CA VAL A 140 -5.06 -2.09 5.28
C VAL A 140 -6.51 -2.31 5.71
N ALA A 141 -7.06 -1.33 6.42
CA ALA A 141 -8.47 -1.29 6.78
C ALA A 141 -9.19 -0.29 5.86
N GLU A 142 -10.40 -0.65 5.44
CA GLU A 142 -11.27 0.20 4.63
C GLU A 142 -12.68 0.14 5.19
N GLN A 143 -13.35 1.29 5.21
CA GLN A 143 -14.75 1.43 5.62
C GLN A 143 -15.52 2.01 4.45
N PHE A 144 -16.68 1.41 4.17
CA PHE A 144 -17.65 1.96 3.22
C PHE A 144 -19.03 1.99 3.85
N SER A 145 -19.78 3.03 3.53
CA SER A 145 -21.14 3.22 4.03
C SER A 145 -22.08 3.59 2.90
N GLN A 146 -23.32 3.13 2.99
CA GLN A 146 -24.42 3.54 2.12
C GLN A 146 -25.62 3.93 2.97
N GLU A 147 -26.28 5.02 2.59
CA GLU A 147 -27.56 5.42 3.19
C GLU A 147 -28.62 4.37 2.82
N ILE A 148 -29.44 3.98 3.80
CA ILE A 148 -30.53 3.02 3.62
C ILE A 148 -31.84 3.62 4.12
N ASP A 149 -32.91 3.39 3.38
CA ASP A 149 -34.27 3.71 3.83
C ASP A 149 -34.83 2.52 4.60
N TYR A 150 -35.29 2.75 5.82
CA TYR A 150 -36.00 1.73 6.61
C TYR A 150 -37.41 1.53 6.03
N ILE A 151 -37.76 0.31 5.59
CA ILE A 151 -39.14 -0.01 5.22
C ILE A 151 -39.89 -0.39 6.50
N ASP A 152 -40.67 0.53 7.06
CA ASP A 152 -41.30 0.38 8.38
C ASP A 152 -42.50 -0.59 8.44
N SER A 153 -43.04 -1.09 7.32
CA SER A 153 -44.06 -2.15 7.38
C SER A 153 -44.32 -2.82 6.03
N ILE A 154 -44.50 -4.14 6.07
CA ILE A 154 -45.20 -4.90 5.02
C ILE A 154 -46.64 -5.08 5.51
N GLN A 155 -47.61 -4.46 4.84
CA GLN A 155 -49.01 -4.81 5.02
C GLN A 155 -49.24 -6.19 4.40
N ILE A 156 -49.42 -7.22 5.23
CA ILE A 156 -49.89 -8.52 4.78
C ILE A 156 -51.40 -8.41 4.58
N PRO A 157 -51.93 -8.53 3.35
CA PRO A 157 -53.37 -8.51 3.13
C PRO A 157 -54.02 -9.71 3.85
N PRO A 158 -55.18 -9.53 4.51
CA PRO A 158 -55.90 -10.62 5.15
C PRO A 158 -56.34 -11.66 4.12
N ILE A 159 -56.23 -12.93 4.49
CA ILE A 159 -56.66 -14.11 3.69
C ILE A 159 -58.18 -14.17 3.64
#